data_AF-A0A1X2ZGR7-F1
#
_entry.id   AF-A0A1X2ZGR7-F1
#
_cell.length_a   1.000
_cell.length_b   1.000
_cell.length_c   1.000
_cell.angle_alpha   90.00
_cell.angle_beta   90.00
_cell.angle_gamma   90.00
#
_symmetry.space_group_name_H-M   'P 1'
#
loop_
_entity.id
_entity.type
_entity.pdbx_description
1 polymer ?
#
loop_
_entity_poly.entity_id
_entity_poly.type
_entity_poly.pdbx_seq_one_letter_code
_entity_poly.pdbx_strand_id
1 'polypeptide(L)'
;MYLEPNRDDRDYLYGRLLALADNFEESVLRKQGVKDRPTNAIKLMSNFTAKPYTTWGTLWKQLTPYLKSANGGSWFCNEVDDVMALFKEGDFEDNKALSPMFLLGYSCQRRAS
;
A
#
# COMPACT_ATOMS: atom_id res chain seq x y z
N MET A 1 -2.32 -19.28 -0.63
CA MET A 1 -2.96 -18.02 -1.08
C MET A 1 -2.02 -17.36 -2.06
N TYR A 2 -2.56 -16.98 -3.22
CA TYR A 2 -1.86 -16.36 -4.35
C TYR A 2 -2.47 -14.98 -4.60
N LEU A 3 -1.71 -14.10 -5.25
CA LEU A 3 -2.20 -12.79 -5.68
C LEU A 3 -3.28 -12.97 -6.76
N GLU A 4 -4.41 -12.28 -6.58
CA GLU A 4 -5.49 -12.21 -7.58
C GLU A 4 -5.40 -10.82 -8.24
N PRO A 5 -4.63 -10.65 -9.33
CA PRO A 5 -4.27 -9.33 -9.84
C PRO A 5 -5.48 -8.55 -10.37
N ASN A 6 -6.53 -9.24 -10.83
CA ASN A 6 -7.72 -8.63 -11.44
C ASN A 6 -8.90 -8.48 -10.46
N ARG A 7 -8.70 -8.80 -9.18
CA ARG A 7 -9.76 -8.69 -8.17
C ARG A 7 -10.01 -7.21 -7.87
N ASP A 8 -11.25 -6.78 -8.01
CA ASP A 8 -11.70 -5.38 -7.95
C ASP A 8 -12.43 -5.02 -6.64
N ASP A 9 -12.31 -5.87 -5.62
CA ASP A 9 -12.90 -5.64 -4.30
C ASP A 9 -12.14 -4.52 -3.58
N ARG A 10 -12.86 -3.45 -3.19
CA ARG A 10 -12.29 -2.25 -2.55
C ARG A 10 -11.36 -2.57 -1.37
N ASP A 11 -11.80 -3.43 -0.44
CA ASP A 11 -11.02 -3.75 0.75
C ASP A 11 -9.75 -4.53 0.39
N TYR A 12 -9.87 -5.48 -0.54
CA TYR A 12 -8.73 -6.21 -1.10
C TYR A 12 -7.72 -5.27 -1.78
N LEU A 13 -8.18 -4.36 -2.64
CA LEU A 13 -7.33 -3.39 -3.35
C LEU A 13 -6.61 -2.45 -2.37
N TYR A 14 -7.32 -1.93 -1.36
CA TYR A 14 -6.69 -1.15 -0.30
C TYR A 14 -5.65 -1.95 0.49
N GLY A 15 -5.90 -3.23 0.73
CA GLY A 15 -4.90 -4.15 1.28
C GLY A 15 -3.64 -4.25 0.41
N ARG A 16 -3.80 -4.37 -0.91
CA ARG A 16 -2.68 -4.40 -1.86
C ARG A 16 -1.87 -3.10 -1.83
N LEU A 17 -2.53 -1.94 -1.84
CA LEU A 17 -1.87 -0.63 -1.73
C LEU A 17 -1.01 -0.52 -0.46
N LEU A 18 -1.55 -0.95 0.69
CA LEU A 18 -0.82 -0.93 1.95
C LEU A 18 0.42 -1.83 1.92
N ALA A 19 0.33 -3.01 1.32
CA ALA A 19 1.45 -3.93 1.18
C ALA A 19 2.54 -3.39 0.24
N LEU A 20 2.15 -2.78 -0.88
CA LEU A 20 3.10 -2.13 -1.80
C LEU A 20 3.88 -1.02 -1.09
N ALA A 21 3.19 -0.19 -0.31
CA ALA A 21 3.82 0.90 0.45
C ALA A 21 4.79 0.37 1.52
N ASP A 22 4.39 -0.68 2.24
CA ASP A 22 5.20 -1.36 3.24
C ASP A 22 6.49 -1.92 2.62
N ASN A 23 6.37 -2.71 1.57
CA ASN A 23 7.49 -3.33 0.86
C ASN A 23 8.44 -2.30 0.25
N PHE A 24 7.88 -1.24 -0.35
CA PHE A 24 8.68 -0.16 -0.91
C PHE A 24 9.50 0.53 0.18
N GLU A 25 8.88 0.94 1.29
CA GLU A 25 9.57 1.63 2.37
C GLU A 25 10.58 0.72 3.07
N GLU A 26 10.25 -0.55 3.32
CA GLU A 26 11.17 -1.52 3.89
C GLU A 26 12.44 -1.65 3.02
N SER A 27 12.27 -1.73 1.69
CA SER A 27 13.41 -1.80 0.76
C SER A 27 14.32 -0.56 0.84
N VAL A 28 13.73 0.63 1.06
CA VAL A 28 14.44 1.89 1.20
C VAL A 28 15.18 1.94 2.53
N LEU A 29 14.53 1.62 3.64
CA LEU A 29 15.13 1.58 4.98
C LEU A 29 16.30 0.59 5.03
N ARG A 30 16.13 -0.59 4.42
CA ARG A 30 17.19 -1.60 4.30
C ARG A 30 18.40 -1.07 3.53
N LYS A 31 18.19 -0.39 2.40
CA LYS A 31 19.29 0.25 1.63
C LYS A 31 20.00 1.35 2.41
N GLN A 32 19.28 2.05 3.29
CA GLN A 32 19.84 3.08 4.18
C GLN A 32 20.53 2.51 5.43
N GLY A 33 20.51 1.18 5.62
CA GLY A 33 21.10 0.52 6.79
C GLY A 33 20.29 0.69 8.08
N VAL A 34 19.04 1.16 7.99
CA VAL A 34 18.15 1.31 9.15
C VAL A 34 17.57 -0.06 9.50
N LYS A 35 17.85 -0.55 10.71
CA LYS A 35 17.33 -1.80 11.26
C LYS A 35 16.25 -1.51 12.30
N ASP A 36 15.31 -2.44 12.48
CA ASP A 36 14.28 -2.46 13.53
C ASP A 36 13.28 -1.28 13.55
N ARG A 37 13.32 -0.40 12.55
CA ARG A 37 12.33 0.66 12.38
C ARG A 37 11.12 0.11 11.61
N PRO A 38 9.89 0.15 12.18
CA PRO A 38 8.70 -0.17 11.41
C PRO A 38 8.45 0.89 10.33
N THR A 39 7.96 0.44 9.18
CA THR A 39 7.52 1.30 8.08
C THR A 39 6.37 2.19 8.53
N ASN A 40 6.18 3.32 7.84
CA ASN A 40 5.04 4.17 8.03
C ASN A 40 3.73 3.45 7.66
N ALA A 41 3.75 2.53 6.69
CA ALA A 41 2.61 1.68 6.37
C ALA A 41 2.13 0.88 7.59
N ILE A 42 3.04 0.19 8.29
CA ILE A 42 2.72 -0.55 9.51
C ILE A 42 2.30 0.38 10.66
N LYS A 43 3.01 1.51 10.85
CA LYS A 43 2.65 2.49 11.90
C LYS A 43 1.25 3.06 11.71
N LEU A 44 0.83 3.28 10.46
CA LEU A 44 -0.46 3.87 10.12
C LEU A 44 -1.55 2.82 9.88
N MET A 45 -1.29 1.52 10.04
CA MET A 45 -2.22 0.46 9.67
C MET A 45 -3.61 0.63 10.33
N SER A 46 -3.68 0.96 11.62
CA SER A 46 -4.97 1.21 12.30
C SER A 46 -5.74 2.38 11.69
N ASN A 47 -5.04 3.48 11.35
CA ASN A 47 -5.65 4.63 10.69
C ASN A 47 -6.07 4.28 9.25
N PHE A 48 -5.27 3.47 8.56
CA PHE A 48 -5.53 3.01 7.21
C PHE A 48 -6.79 2.16 7.13
N THR A 49 -6.97 1.23 8.08
CA THR A 49 -8.19 0.44 8.19
C THR A 49 -9.40 1.32 8.52
N ALA A 50 -9.25 2.35 9.36
CA ALA A 50 -10.37 3.21 9.76
C ALA A 50 -10.76 4.27 8.70
N LYS A 51 -9.77 4.82 8.00
CA LYS A 51 -9.87 5.95 7.06
C LYS A 51 -8.89 5.73 5.89
N PRO A 52 -9.18 4.79 4.98
CA PRO A 52 -8.23 4.34 3.96
C PRO A 52 -7.85 5.44 2.96
N TYR A 53 -8.83 6.19 2.45
CA TYR A 53 -8.59 7.28 1.50
C TYR A 53 -7.69 8.37 2.09
N THR A 54 -8.02 8.87 3.28
CA THR A 54 -7.24 9.92 3.95
C THR A 54 -5.86 9.45 4.34
N THR A 55 -5.76 8.22 4.86
CA THR A 55 -4.49 7.68 5.33
C THR A 55 -3.56 7.35 4.17
N TRP A 56 -4.09 6.86 3.04
CA TRP A 56 -3.31 6.67 1.82
C TRP A 56 -2.68 7.97 1.34
N GLY A 57 -3.44 9.07 1.29
CA GLY A 57 -2.89 10.39 0.94
C GLY A 57 -1.80 10.87 1.91
N THR A 58 -1.91 10.54 3.20
CA THR A 58 -0.88 10.84 4.20
C THR A 58 0.37 9.99 3.99
N LEU A 59 0.19 8.68 3.75
CA LEU A 59 1.28 7.75 3.51
C LEU A 59 2.04 8.11 2.22
N TRP A 60 1.33 8.46 1.15
CA TRP A 60 1.93 8.90 -0.12
C TRP A 60 2.88 10.10 0.07
N LYS A 61 2.47 11.09 0.88
CA LYS A 61 3.31 12.25 1.21
C LYS A 61 4.58 11.84 1.95
N GLN A 62 4.49 10.85 2.85
CA GLN A 62 5.65 10.33 3.59
C GLN A 62 6.59 9.50 2.71
N LEU A 63 6.06 8.83 1.68
CA LEU A 63 6.85 8.06 0.71
C LEU A 63 7.47 8.94 -0.39
N THR A 64 6.89 10.11 -0.67
CA THR A 64 7.35 11.03 -1.73
C THR A 64 8.85 11.37 -1.68
N PRO A 65 9.48 11.64 -0.51
CA PRO A 65 10.93 11.84 -0.44
C PRO A 65 11.73 10.62 -0.92
N TYR A 66 11.27 9.41 -0.62
CA TYR A 66 11.93 8.16 -1.03
C TYR A 66 11.76 7.88 -2.53
N LEU A 67 10.63 8.26 -3.12
CA LEU A 67 10.41 8.20 -4.56
C LEU A 67 11.38 9.10 -5.33
N LYS A 68 11.69 10.28 -4.77
CA LYS A 68 12.61 11.26 -5.37
C LYS A 68 14.09 10.88 -5.27
N SER A 69 14.48 10.06 -4.28
CA SER A 69 15.90 9.76 -3.99
C SER A 69 16.55 8.68 -4.89
N ALA A 70 15.88 8.25 -5.97
CA ALA A 70 16.34 7.39 -7.07
C ALA A 70 16.69 5.90 -6.77
N ASN A 71 16.35 5.06 -7.77
CA ASN A 71 16.54 3.60 -7.92
C ASN A 71 15.57 2.63 -7.21
N GLY A 72 14.30 3.01 -7.09
CA GLY A 72 13.27 2.06 -6.65
C GLY A 72 11.82 2.52 -6.78
N GLY A 73 11.53 3.72 -7.27
CA GLY A 73 10.16 4.24 -7.32
C GLY A 73 9.32 3.70 -8.47
N SER A 74 9.89 3.44 -9.64
CA SER A 74 9.10 3.10 -10.84
C SER A 74 8.32 1.79 -10.71
N TRP A 75 8.90 0.73 -10.15
CA TRP A 75 8.16 -0.52 -9.95
C TRP A 75 6.99 -0.30 -8.99
N PHE A 76 7.21 0.44 -7.89
CA PHE A 76 6.17 0.72 -6.91
C PHE A 76 5.05 1.57 -7.52
N CYS A 77 5.39 2.62 -8.26
CA CYS A 77 4.40 3.45 -8.94
C CYS A 77 3.59 2.63 -9.96
N ASN A 78 4.23 1.81 -10.78
CA ASN A 78 3.54 0.98 -11.76
C ASN A 78 2.56 0.00 -11.11
N GLU A 79 2.99 -0.71 -10.05
CA GLU A 79 2.11 -1.63 -9.32
C GLU A 79 0.96 -0.89 -8.61
N VAL A 80 1.22 0.32 -8.09
CA VAL A 80 0.16 1.18 -7.55
C VAL A 80 -0.81 1.56 -8.66
N ASP A 81 -0.34 1.99 -9.83
CA ASP A 81 -1.19 2.37 -10.95
C ASP A 81 -2.07 1.19 -11.41
N ASP A 82 -1.52 -0.02 -11.48
CA ASP A 82 -2.26 -1.24 -11.81
C ASP A 82 -3.36 -1.55 -10.77
N VAL A 83 -3.07 -1.37 -9.48
CA VAL A 83 -4.07 -1.52 -8.41
C VAL A 83 -5.13 -0.42 -8.49
N MET A 84 -4.70 0.82 -8.74
CA MET A 84 -5.57 1.99 -8.84
C MET A 84 -6.57 1.87 -10.00
N ALA A 85 -6.14 1.29 -11.12
CA ALA A 85 -6.98 1.07 -12.30
C ALA A 85 -8.14 0.07 -12.06
N LEU A 86 -8.10 -0.71 -10.97
CA LEU A 86 -9.13 -1.70 -10.63
C LEU A 86 -10.22 -1.14 -9.72
N PHE A 87 -10.02 0.03 -9.11
CA PHE A 87 -11.07 0.65 -8.30
C PHE A 87 -12.24 1.08 -9.19
N LYS A 88 -13.46 0.79 -8.75
CA LYS A 88 -14.67 1.32 -9.38
C LYS A 88 -14.86 2.78 -8.99
N GLU A 89 -15.67 3.49 -9.77
CA GLU A 89 -16.05 4.87 -9.48
C GLU A 89 -16.59 5.00 -8.05
N GLY A 90 -16.02 5.91 -7.25
CA GLY A 90 -16.41 6.13 -5.86
C GLY A 90 -15.74 5.23 -4.83
N ASP A 91 -15.22 4.05 -5.20
CA ASP A 91 -14.69 3.08 -4.23
C ASP A 91 -13.40 3.58 -3.57
N PHE A 92 -12.55 4.26 -4.36
CA PHE A 92 -11.33 4.84 -3.83
C PHE A 92 -11.63 6.05 -2.94
N GLU A 93 -12.56 6.95 -3.28
CA GLU A 93 -12.86 8.09 -2.40
C GLU A 93 -13.72 7.71 -1.19
N ASP A 94 -14.39 6.56 -1.19
CA ASP A 94 -15.13 6.07 -0.02
C ASP A 94 -14.15 5.85 1.14
N ASN A 95 -14.27 6.69 2.18
CA ASN A 95 -13.41 6.69 3.35
C ASN A 95 -14.03 5.96 4.55
N LYS A 96 -15.01 5.08 4.33
CA LYS A 96 -15.50 4.16 5.36
C LYS A 96 -14.42 3.15 5.74
N ALA A 97 -14.54 2.60 6.95
CA ALA A 97 -13.61 1.61 7.44
C ALA A 97 -13.58 0.37 6.52
N LEU A 98 -12.39 -0.21 6.34
CA LEU A 98 -12.21 -1.48 5.66
C LEU A 98 -12.70 -2.61 6.55
N SER A 99 -13.34 -3.62 5.96
CA SER A 99 -13.54 -4.89 6.65
C SER A 99 -12.19 -5.62 6.80
N PRO A 100 -12.06 -6.63 7.68
CA PRO A 100 -10.85 -7.43 7.81
C PRO A 100 -10.37 -8.10 6.51
N MET A 101 -11.19 -8.13 5.46
CA MET A 101 -10.84 -8.68 4.15
C MET A 101 -9.61 -8.00 3.52
N PHE A 102 -9.30 -6.75 3.90
CA PHE A 102 -8.08 -6.08 3.45
C PHE A 102 -6.80 -6.86 3.81
N LEU A 103 -6.82 -7.63 4.91
CA LEU A 103 -5.69 -8.48 5.31
C LEU A 103 -5.38 -9.56 4.28
N LEU A 104 -6.39 -10.02 3.52
CA LEU A 104 -6.18 -10.96 2.43
C LEU A 104 -5.39 -10.31 1.29
N GLY A 105 -5.82 -9.12 0.84
CA GLY A 105 -5.12 -8.36 -0.20
C GLY A 105 -3.70 -8.00 0.21
N TYR A 106 -3.53 -7.52 1.44
CA TYR A 106 -2.24 -7.21 2.03
C TYR A 106 -1.32 -8.45 2.06
N SER A 107 -1.82 -9.58 2.57
CA SER A 107 -1.01 -10.81 2.69
C SER A 107 -0.63 -11.41 1.34
N CYS A 108 -1.56 -11.40 0.37
CA CYS A 108 -1.30 -11.90 -0.99
C CYS A 108 -0.27 -11.05 -1.72
N GLN A 109 -0.40 -9.72 -1.71
CA GLN A 109 0.55 -8.82 -2.35
C GLN A 109 1.93 -8.87 -1.68
N ARG A 110 1.97 -8.87 -0.34
CA ARG A 110 3.23 -8.93 0.41
C ARG A 110 4.02 -10.20 0.11
N ARG A 111 3.34 -11.34 -0.07
CA ARG A 111 4.01 -12.61 -0.43
C ARG A 111 4.54 -12.62 -1.87
N ALA A 112 3.93 -11.85 -2.77
CA ALA A 112 4.28 -11.83 -4.18
C ALA A 112 5.40 -10.81 -4.53
N SER A 113 5.71 -9.88 -3.62
CA SER A 113 6.69 -8.80 -3.82
C SER A 113 8.11 -9.20 -3.40
#